data_AF-A0A0G0SC58-F1
#
_entry.id   AF-A0A0G0SC58-F1
#
_cell.length_a   1.000
_cell.length_b   1.000
_cell.length_c   1.000
_cell.angle_alpha   90.00
_cell.angle_beta   90.00
_cell.angle_gamma   90.00
#
_symmetry.space_group_name_H-M   'P 1'
#
loop_
_entity.id
_entity.type
_entity.pdbx_description
1 polymer ?
#
loop_
_entity_poly.entity_id
_entity_poly.type
_entity_poly.pdbx_seq_one_letter_code
_entity_poly.pdbx_strand_id
1 'polypeptide(L)' 'MNNTQKEQKLLTARQIWASKRVYWITSYKALLKYISKDYVDIFKPILTGTKSGTRYYVKDENLQNFVKKFETNQLH' A
#
# COMPACT_ATOMS: atom_id res chain seq x y z
N MET A 1 -4.22 -4.61 -31.09
CA MET A 1 -3.41 -4.23 -29.92
C MET A 1 -4.17 -4.68 -28.69
N ASN A 2 -3.77 -5.81 -28.08
CA ASN A 2 -4.47 -6.36 -26.93
C ASN A 2 -4.19 -5.49 -25.71
N ASN A 3 -5.17 -4.67 -25.33
CA ASN A 3 -5.26 -4.04 -24.02
C ASN A 3 -5.26 -5.16 -22.99
N THR A 4 -4.07 -5.53 -22.52
CA THR A 4 -3.91 -6.46 -21.41
C THR A 4 -4.61 -5.78 -20.24
N GLN A 5 -5.76 -6.31 -19.85
CA GLN A 5 -6.34 -6.04 -18.55
C GLN A 5 -5.23 -6.36 -17.55
N LYS A 6 -4.51 -5.35 -17.09
CA LYS A 6 -3.59 -5.50 -15.96
C LYS A 6 -4.48 -5.97 -14.82
N GLU A 7 -4.44 -7.27 -14.53
CA GLU A 7 -5.06 -7.80 -13.33
C GLU A 7 -4.61 -6.90 -12.19
N GLN A 8 -5.57 -6.24 -11.54
CA GLN A 8 -5.29 -5.32 -10.45
C GLN A 8 -4.78 -6.17 -9.28
N LYS A 9 -3.46 -6.35 -9.21
CA LYS A 9 -2.83 -7.15 -8.17
C LYS A 9 -3.09 -6.50 -6.81
N LEU A 10 -3.80 -7.21 -5.94
CA LEU A 10 -4.02 -6.81 -4.56
C LEU A 10 -2.89 -7.37 -3.68
N LEU A 11 -2.31 -6.50 -2.87
CA LEU A 11 -1.23 -6.83 -1.93
C LEU A 11 -1.72 -6.63 -0.50
N THR A 12 -1.47 -7.61 0.35
CA THR A 12 -1.61 -7.45 1.81
C THR A 12 -0.50 -6.56 2.36
N ALA A 13 -0.75 -5.85 3.47
CA ALA A 13 0.29 -5.09 4.17
C ALA A 13 1.55 -5.93 4.48
N ARG A 14 1.38 -7.23 4.79
CA ARG A 14 2.52 -8.15 5.00
C ARG A 14 3.33 -8.39 3.73
N GLN A 15 2.69 -8.55 2.57
CA GLN A 15 3.39 -8.66 1.29
C GLN A 15 4.12 -7.37 0.93
N ILE A 16 3.52 -6.20 1.19
CA ILE A 16 4.17 -4.90 0.98
C ILE A 16 5.42 -4.79 1.84
N TRP A 17 5.32 -5.13 3.14
CA TRP A 17 6.46 -5.15 4.06
C TRP A 17 7.59 -6.07 3.57
N ALA A 18 7.25 -7.30 3.20
CA ALA A 18 8.22 -8.27 2.72
C ALA A 18 8.87 -7.87 1.38
N SER A 19 8.18 -7.08 0.54
CA SER A 19 8.68 -6.68 -0.78
C SER A 19 9.82 -5.65 -0.74
N LYS A 20 10.07 -5.00 0.41
CA LYS A 20 11.03 -3.90 0.57
C LYS A 20 10.86 -2.70 -0.39
N ARG A 21 9.71 -2.57 -1.07
CA ARG A 21 9.40 -1.43 -1.96
C ARG A 21 9.24 -0.09 -1.22
N VAL A 22 9.06 -0.14 0.09
CA VAL A 22 8.97 1.01 1.00
C VAL A 22 10.09 0.92 2.04
N TYR A 23 11.34 0.81 1.56
CA TYR A 23 12.51 0.50 2.38
C TYR A 23 12.78 1.53 3.49
N TRP A 24 12.32 2.78 3.31
CA TRP A 24 12.42 3.86 4.30
C TRP A 24 11.46 3.70 5.48
N ILE A 25 10.45 2.84 5.38
CA ILE A 25 9.56 2.54 6.50
C ILE A 25 10.25 1.49 7.38
N THR A 26 10.64 1.88 8.58
CA THR A 26 11.52 1.08 9.45
C THR A 26 10.79 0.05 10.31
N SER A 27 9.46 0.09 10.37
CA SER A 27 8.68 -0.89 11.14
C SER A 27 7.35 -1.23 10.47
N TYR A 28 6.89 -2.46 10.70
CA TYR A 28 5.58 -2.90 10.24
C TYR A 28 4.44 -2.04 10.82
N LYS A 29 4.57 -1.59 12.08
CA LYS A 29 3.60 -0.69 12.71
C LYS A 29 3.53 0.66 12.00
N ALA A 30 4.68 1.21 11.58
CA ALA A 30 4.72 2.45 10.80
C ALA A 30 4.06 2.24 9.42
N LEU A 31 4.33 1.11 8.75
CA LEU A 31 3.65 0.79 7.48
C LEU A 31 2.13 0.77 7.65
N LEU A 32 1.62 0.11 8.70
CA LEU A 32 0.19 0.09 8.97
C LEU A 32 -0.36 1.50 9.19
N LYS A 33 0.33 2.35 9.95
CA LYS A 33 -0.07 3.75 10.15
C LYS A 33 -0.12 4.55 8.83
N TYR A 34 0.84 4.33 7.93
CA TYR A 34 0.85 4.97 6.61
C TYR A 34 -0.37 4.55 5.79
N ILE A 35 -0.66 3.24 5.78
CA ILE A 35 -1.78 2.67 5.03
C ILE A 35 -3.13 3.11 5.59
N SER A 36 -3.30 3.11 6.92
CA SER A 36 -4.60 3.27 7.58
C SER A 36 -4.88 4.64 8.17
N LYS A 37 -3.89 5.53 8.23
CA LYS A 37 -4.05 6.87 8.82
C LYS A 37 -3.39 7.98 8.01
N ASP A 38 -2.07 7.92 7.83
CA ASP A 38 -1.32 9.10 7.35
C ASP A 38 -1.52 9.34 5.84
N TYR A 39 -1.68 8.28 5.03
CA TYR A 39 -1.79 8.37 3.56
C TYR A 39 -2.94 7.53 3.00
N VAL A 40 -4.06 7.48 3.73
CA VAL A 40 -5.25 6.67 3.37
C VAL A 40 -5.76 7.00 1.97
N ASP A 41 -5.74 8.27 1.57
CA ASP A 41 -6.25 8.71 0.27
C ASP A 41 -5.41 8.22 -0.91
N ILE A 42 -4.12 7.94 -0.66
CA ILE A 42 -3.20 7.39 -1.65
C ILE A 42 -3.29 5.87 -1.66
N PHE A 43 -3.17 5.23 -0.49
CA PHE A 43 -3.18 3.78 -0.37
C PHE A 43 -4.55 3.16 -0.68
N LYS A 44 -5.64 3.85 -0.33
CA LYS A 44 -7.03 3.41 -0.44
C LYS A 44 -7.19 1.97 0.05
N PRO A 45 -6.87 1.68 1.32
CA PRO A 45 -6.86 0.32 1.83
C PRO A 45 -8.26 -0.30 1.80
N ILE A 46 -8.31 -1.57 1.45
CA ILE A 46 -9.49 -2.41 1.61
C ILE A 46 -9.29 -3.23 2.89
N LEU A 47 -10.22 -3.08 3.82
CA LEU A 47 -10.19 -3.77 5.11
C LEU A 47 -11.02 -5.05 5.04
N THR A 48 -10.52 -6.12 5.64
CA THR A 48 -11.26 -7.37 5.85
C THR A 48 -11.02 -7.93 7.24
N GLY A 49 -12.05 -8.51 7.85
CA GLY A 49 -12.03 -9.01 9.22
C GLY A 49 -12.57 -8.01 10.24
N THR A 50 -12.81 -8.48 11.46
CA THR A 50 -13.31 -7.67 12.57
C THR A 50 -12.30 -7.64 13.72
N LYS A 51 -12.18 -6.49 14.38
CA LYS A 51 -11.34 -6.29 15.58
C LYS A 51 -9.86 -6.68 15.35
N SER A 52 -9.31 -7.60 16.15
CA SER A 52 -7.88 -7.99 16.16
C SER A 52 -7.42 -8.73 14.90
N GLY A 53 -8.34 -9.19 14.04
CA GLY A 53 -8.05 -9.91 12.80
C GLY A 53 -8.02 -9.03 11.54
N THR A 54 -8.07 -7.71 11.67
CA THR A 54 -8.19 -6.79 10.52
C THR A 54 -6.96 -6.88 9.61
N ARG A 55 -7.21 -7.22 8.34
CA ARG A 55 -6.20 -7.26 7.27
C ARG A 55 -6.38 -6.08 6.34
N TYR A 56 -5.27 -5.46 5.97
CA TYR A 56 -5.23 -4.35 5.01
C TYR A 56 -4.73 -4.86 3.66
N TYR A 57 -5.49 -4.55 2.62
CA TYR A 57 -5.15 -4.81 1.24
C TYR A 57 -5.02 -3.50 0.49
N VAL A 58 -4.04 -3.40 -0.40
CA VAL A 58 -3.73 -2.23 -1.21
C VAL A 58 -3.54 -2.70 -2.64
N LYS A 59 -4.08 -1.96 -3.61
CA LYS A 59 -3.81 -2.25 -5.02
C LYS A 59 -2.36 -1.90 -5.36
N ASP A 60 -1.70 -2.74 -6.15
CA ASP A 60 -0.31 -2.51 -6.55
C ASP A 60 -0.09 -1.13 -7.19
N GLU A 61 -1.07 -0.65 -7.96
CA GLU A 61 -1.06 0.70 -8.57
C GLU A 61 -0.98 1.82 -7.53
N ASN A 62 -1.71 1.69 -6.41
CA ASN A 62 -1.70 2.68 -5.33
C ASN A 62 -0.36 2.68 -4.59
N LEU A 63 0.21 1.49 -4.37
CA LEU A 63 1.55 1.37 -3.80
C LEU A 63 2.60 1.99 -4.71
N GLN A 64 2.55 1.72 -6.02
CA GLN A 64 3.46 2.32 -7.01
C GLN A 64 3.31 3.84 -7.04
N ASN A 65 2.08 4.36 -7.00
CA ASN A 65 1.83 5.80 -6.93
C ASN A 65 2.37 6.43 -5.64
N PHE A 66 2.19 5.77 -4.49
CA PHE A 66 2.76 6.21 -3.22
C PHE A 66 4.29 6.28 -3.28
N VAL A 67 4.95 5.21 -3.73
CA VAL A 67 6.41 5.16 -3.88
C VAL A 67 6.88 6.25 -4.84
N LYS A 68 6.24 6.40 -5.99
CA LYS A 68 6.58 7.46 -6.95
C LYS A 68 6.49 8.85 -6.32
N LYS A 69 5.41 9.15 -5.60
CA LYS A 69 5.23 10.43 -4.90
C LYS A 69 6.25 10.65 -3.80
N PHE A 70 6.64 9.60 -3.07
CA PHE A 70 7.70 9.70 -2.06
C PHE A 70 9.03 10.08 -2.71
N GLU A 71 9.45 9.35 -3.74
CA GLU A 71 10.72 9.56 -4.44
C GLU A 71 10.77 10.92 -5.17
N THR A 72 9.63 11.50 -5.55
CA THR A 72 9.54 12.83 -6.16
C THR A 72 9.24 13.96 -5.17
N ASN A 73 9.21 13.70 -3.86
CA ASN A 73 8.84 14.67 -2.81
C ASN A 73 7.44 15.32 -3.00
N GLN A 74 6.49 14.53 -3.50
CA GLN A 74 5.09 14.92 -3.78
C GLN A 74 4.08 14.27 -2.82
N LEU A 75 4.54 13.78 -1.66
CA LEU A 75 3.67 13.46 -0.54
C LEU A 75 3.31 14.77 0.16
N HIS A 76 2.12 15.28 -0.12
CA HIS A 76 1.54 16.47 0.50
C HIS A 76 0.28 16.07 1.27
#